data_AF-A0A2I1DDL0-F1
#
_entry.id   AF-A0A2I1DDL0-F1
#
_cell.length_a   1.000
_cell.length_b   1.000
_cell.length_c   1.000
_cell.angle_alpha   90.00
_cell.angle_beta   90.00
_cell.angle_gamma   90.00
#
_symmetry.space_group_name_H-M   'P 1'
#
loop_
_entity.id
_entity.type
_entity.pdbx_description
1 polymer ?
#
loop_
_entity_poly.entity_id
_entity_poly.type
_entity_poly.pdbx_seq_one_letter_code
_entity_poly.pdbx_strand_id
1 'polypeptide(L)'
;MLHSIRRSKNTPARLRHASTRRVEGRERMAAETYPIGTRGECERLVRDWGFRNVFTWSDGSNAHYPPHRHGGLTTHLIIRGSMTVTYPEDNASLHGGEVKKETHGVGARVDVPAGKLHEVWMGDGGCEYVIGE
;
A
#
# COMPACT_ATOMS: atom_id res chain seq x y z
N MET A 1 -40.50 -16.11 53.24
CA MET A 1 -39.51 -16.74 54.15
C MET A 1 -38.77 -17.83 53.39
N LEU A 2 -37.44 -17.81 53.46
CA LEU A 2 -36.42 -18.87 53.28
C LEU A 2 -36.79 -20.14 52.46
N HIS A 3 -35.96 -20.65 51.55
CA HIS A 3 -34.62 -21.18 51.86
C HIS A 3 -33.70 -21.29 50.64
N SER A 4 -32.44 -20.93 50.88
CA SER A 4 -31.25 -21.17 50.06
C SER A 4 -30.77 -22.61 50.23
N ILE A 5 -30.34 -23.27 49.15
CA ILE A 5 -29.41 -24.42 49.22
C ILE A 5 -28.31 -24.24 48.16
N ARG A 6 -27.08 -24.45 48.63
CA ARG A 6 -25.77 -24.09 48.09
C ARG A 6 -25.38 -24.97 46.89
N ARG A 7 -24.75 -24.38 45.87
CA ARG A 7 -23.96 -25.15 44.89
C ARG A 7 -22.48 -25.14 45.26
N SER A 8 -21.92 -26.34 45.23
CA SER A 8 -20.59 -26.72 45.67
C SER A 8 -19.49 -26.13 44.79
N LYS A 9 -18.37 -25.85 45.45
CA LYS A 9 -17.05 -25.59 44.86
C LYS A 9 -16.56 -26.83 44.14
N ASN A 10 -16.01 -26.68 42.92
CA ASN A 10 -14.89 -27.51 42.48
C ASN A 10 -14.13 -26.81 41.33
N THR A 11 -12.88 -26.45 41.60
CA THR A 11 -11.86 -26.06 40.62
C THR A 11 -10.79 -27.15 40.68
N PRO A 12 -10.37 -27.74 39.55
CA PRO A 12 -8.99 -27.52 39.08
C PRO A 12 -8.93 -27.63 37.53
N ALA A 13 -7.88 -27.34 36.76
CA ALA A 13 -6.53 -26.83 36.94
C ALA A 13 -6.17 -26.07 35.65
N ARG A 14 -5.30 -25.06 35.78
CA ARG A 14 -4.58 -24.44 34.67
C ARG A 14 -3.75 -25.50 33.93
N LEU A 15 -3.94 -25.62 32.62
CA LEU A 15 -2.90 -26.08 31.70
C LEU A 15 -2.48 -24.89 30.85
N ARG A 16 -1.29 -24.38 31.15
CA ARG A 16 -0.55 -23.44 30.31
C ARG A 16 0.00 -24.25 29.14
N HIS A 17 -0.51 -24.04 27.94
CA HIS A 17 0.30 -24.28 26.74
C HIS A 17 0.69 -22.92 26.19
N ALA A 18 1.97 -22.60 26.40
CA ALA A 18 2.65 -21.53 25.71
C ALA A 18 2.61 -21.85 24.22
N SER A 19 1.75 -21.15 23.47
CA SER A 19 1.87 -21.11 22.02
C SER A 19 3.07 -20.24 21.71
N THR A 20 4.20 -20.90 21.46
CA THR A 20 5.42 -20.31 20.91
C THR A 20 5.06 -19.44 19.71
N ARG A 21 5.26 -18.13 19.84
CA ARG A 21 5.36 -17.22 18.70
C ARG A 21 6.54 -17.69 17.86
N ARG A 22 6.27 -18.33 16.73
CA ARG A 22 7.21 -18.30 15.62
C ARG A 22 6.84 -17.10 14.76
N VAL A 23 7.73 -16.11 14.79
CA VAL A 23 7.79 -15.05 13.79
C VAL A 23 8.45 -15.69 12.58
N GLU A 24 7.66 -16.34 11.72
CA GLU A 24 8.12 -16.86 10.44
C GLU A 24 7.72 -15.87 9.35
N GLY A 25 8.73 -15.32 8.68
CA GLY A 25 8.69 -14.73 7.34
C GLY A 25 7.60 -13.70 7.05
N ARG A 26 7.98 -12.41 7.01
CA ARG A 26 7.24 -11.42 6.21
C ARG A 26 7.43 -11.80 4.74
N GLU A 27 6.58 -12.70 4.25
CA GLU A 27 6.35 -12.92 2.83
C GLU A 27 6.16 -11.54 2.20
N ARG A 28 6.89 -11.25 1.11
CA ARG A 28 6.63 -10.04 0.34
C ARG A 28 5.19 -10.15 -0.12
N MET A 29 4.27 -9.43 0.53
CA MET A 29 2.90 -9.31 0.06
C MET A 29 3.02 -8.84 -1.38
N ALA A 30 2.70 -9.70 -2.34
CA ALA A 30 2.62 -9.30 -3.73
C ALA A 30 1.74 -8.05 -3.76
N ALA A 31 2.23 -6.97 -4.39
CA ALA A 31 1.45 -5.75 -4.50
C ALA A 31 0.07 -6.13 -5.04
N GLU A 32 -0.99 -5.70 -4.35
CA GLU A 32 -2.35 -5.95 -4.81
C GLU A 32 -2.46 -5.47 -6.26
N THR A 33 -2.84 -6.38 -7.15
CA THR A 33 -3.09 -6.06 -8.56
C THR A 33 -4.59 -6.00 -8.80
N TYR A 34 -5.02 -4.91 -9.43
CA TYR A 34 -6.42 -4.65 -9.78
C TYR A 34 -6.63 -4.97 -11.27
N PRO A 35 -7.81 -5.50 -11.64
CA PRO A 35 -8.13 -5.69 -13.05
C PRO A 35 -8.22 -4.33 -13.75
N ILE A 36 -7.58 -4.22 -14.90
CA ILE A 36 -7.55 -2.99 -15.70
C ILE A 36 -8.57 -3.10 -16.84
N GLY A 37 -9.47 -2.12 -16.92
CA GLY A 37 -10.43 -1.95 -18.00
C GLY A 37 -10.13 -0.69 -18.82
N THR A 38 -11.19 -0.03 -19.29
CA THR A 38 -11.09 1.30 -19.91
C THR A 38 -10.61 2.35 -18.90
N ARG A 39 -10.12 3.51 -19.39
CA ARG A 39 -9.74 4.65 -18.54
C ARG A 39 -10.86 5.06 -17.58
N GLY A 40 -12.09 5.16 -18.09
CA GLY A 40 -13.26 5.53 -17.28
C GLY A 40 -13.60 4.52 -16.19
N GLU A 41 -13.44 3.23 -16.45
CA GLU A 41 -13.63 2.18 -15.43
C GLU A 41 -12.55 2.24 -14.35
N CYS A 42 -11.31 2.51 -14.74
CA CYS A 42 -10.19 2.66 -13.80
C CYS A 42 -10.35 3.92 -12.95
N GLU A 43 -10.75 5.05 -13.55
CA GLU A 43 -11.08 6.26 -12.78
C GLU A 43 -12.24 6.05 -11.82
N ARG A 44 -13.29 5.32 -12.23
CA ARG A 44 -14.37 4.95 -11.32
C ARG A 44 -13.87 4.10 -10.15
N LEU A 45 -13.04 3.10 -10.42
CA LEU A 45 -12.43 2.26 -9.38
C LEU A 45 -11.64 3.10 -8.36
N VAL A 46 -10.85 4.07 -8.83
CA VAL A 46 -10.11 4.97 -7.94
C VAL A 46 -11.04 5.89 -7.14
N ARG A 47 -12.14 6.39 -7.73
CA ARG A 47 -13.18 7.14 -6.99
C ARG A 47 -13.84 6.28 -5.90
N ASP A 48 -14.09 5.00 -6.19
CA ASP A 48 -14.66 4.05 -5.23
C ASP A 48 -13.73 3.79 -4.03
N TRP A 49 -12.43 4.06 -4.14
CA TRP A 49 -11.49 4.06 -3.00
C TRP A 49 -11.58 5.31 -2.11
N GLY A 50 -12.41 6.30 -2.48
CA GLY A 50 -12.69 7.50 -1.68
C GLY A 50 -11.95 8.77 -2.10
N PHE A 51 -11.20 8.75 -3.22
CA PHE A 51 -10.53 9.95 -3.73
C PHE A 51 -11.53 10.88 -4.43
N ARG A 52 -11.44 12.19 -4.14
CA ARG A 52 -12.39 13.18 -4.66
C ARG A 52 -11.98 13.68 -6.03
N ASN A 53 -10.70 13.97 -6.21
CA ASN A 53 -10.16 14.37 -7.50
C ASN A 53 -9.52 13.15 -8.14
N VAL A 54 -10.05 12.74 -9.30
CA VAL A 54 -9.56 11.56 -10.01
C VAL A 54 -9.46 11.87 -11.50
N PHE A 55 -8.29 11.63 -12.07
CA PHE A 55 -7.99 11.87 -13.48
C PHE A 55 -6.90 10.91 -13.99
N THR A 56 -6.91 10.66 -15.30
CA THR A 56 -5.88 9.86 -15.98
C THR A 56 -4.73 10.76 -16.45
N TRP A 57 -3.49 10.30 -16.23
CA TRP A 57 -2.27 10.94 -16.74
C TRP A 57 -1.49 9.98 -17.64
N SER A 58 -0.75 10.53 -18.60
CA SER A 58 0.11 9.76 -19.51
C SER A 58 1.46 10.44 -19.66
N ASP A 59 2.49 9.75 -19.20
CA ASP A 59 3.87 10.17 -19.36
C ASP A 59 4.57 9.40 -20.48
N GLY A 60 5.48 10.10 -21.16
CA GLY A 60 6.36 9.51 -22.16
C GLY A 60 7.45 8.62 -21.55
N SER A 61 8.21 8.00 -22.45
CA SER A 61 9.38 7.16 -22.13
C SER A 61 10.34 7.88 -21.19
N ASN A 62 10.78 7.19 -20.13
CA ASN A 62 11.81 7.64 -19.18
C ASN A 62 11.54 9.00 -18.52
N ALA A 63 10.28 9.45 -18.46
CA ALA A 63 9.94 10.66 -17.73
C ALA A 63 10.40 10.56 -16.27
N HIS A 64 10.91 11.67 -15.73
CA HIS A 64 11.48 11.74 -14.38
C HIS A 64 10.88 12.91 -13.62
N TYR A 65 10.38 12.61 -12.42
CA TYR A 65 9.94 13.60 -11.46
C TYR A 65 10.96 13.66 -10.32
N PRO A 66 11.66 14.81 -10.13
CA PRO A 66 12.62 14.95 -9.05
C PRO A 66 11.95 14.85 -7.68
N PRO A 67 12.73 14.73 -6.58
CA PRO A 67 12.17 14.57 -5.23
C PRO A 67 11.14 15.65 -4.88
N HIS A 68 9.92 15.22 -4.53
CA HIS A 68 8.80 16.11 -4.20
C HIS A 68 7.84 15.51 -3.16
N ARG A 69 6.87 16.32 -2.71
CA ARG A 69 5.84 15.95 -1.72
C ARG A 69 4.50 16.53 -2.13
N HIS A 70 3.44 15.82 -1.75
CA HIS A 70 2.07 16.31 -1.81
C HIS A 70 1.53 16.55 -0.40
N GLY A 71 0.57 17.46 -0.27
CA GLY A 71 -0.05 17.76 1.03
C GLY A 71 -1.08 16.72 1.49
N GLY A 72 -1.61 15.91 0.56
CA GLY A 72 -2.58 14.84 0.81
C GLY A 72 -2.04 13.46 0.43
N LEU A 73 -2.78 12.42 0.80
CA LEU A 73 -2.57 11.07 0.26
C LEU A 73 -2.82 11.12 -1.25
N THR A 74 -1.89 10.57 -2.03
CA THR A 74 -2.11 10.34 -3.46
C THR A 74 -2.07 8.85 -3.77
N THR A 75 -2.85 8.41 -4.74
CA THR A 75 -2.81 7.04 -5.28
C THR A 75 -2.52 7.06 -6.77
N HIS A 76 -1.85 6.01 -7.25
CA HIS A 76 -1.58 5.79 -8.66
C HIS A 76 -1.97 4.37 -9.04
N LEU A 77 -3.02 4.21 -9.85
CA LEU A 77 -3.36 2.92 -10.46
C LEU A 77 -2.73 2.85 -11.85
N ILE A 78 -1.75 1.98 -12.03
CA ILE A 78 -1.04 1.84 -13.31
C ILE A 78 -1.89 1.04 -14.28
N ILE A 79 -2.24 1.63 -15.41
CA ILE A 79 -3.08 1.00 -16.44
C ILE A 79 -2.31 0.66 -17.72
N ARG A 80 -1.13 1.26 -17.92
CA ARG A 80 -0.17 0.88 -18.97
C ARG A 80 1.26 1.24 -18.56
N GLY A 81 2.24 0.47 -19.02
CA GLY A 81 3.65 0.76 -18.80
C GLY A 81 4.10 0.43 -17.37
N SER A 82 5.07 1.19 -16.87
CA SER A 82 5.62 0.99 -15.53
C SER A 82 6.07 2.29 -14.88
N MET A 83 6.03 2.29 -13.54
CA MET A 83 6.45 3.39 -12.69
C MET A 83 7.45 2.85 -11.66
N THR A 84 8.57 3.52 -11.49
CA THR A 84 9.55 3.23 -10.42
C THR A 84 9.54 4.35 -9.41
N VAL A 85 9.42 4.04 -8.13
CA VAL A 85 9.42 5.00 -7.02
C VAL A 85 10.54 4.72 -6.03
N THR A 86 11.07 5.78 -5.42
CA THR A 86 11.92 5.69 -4.22
C THR A 86 11.51 6.74 -3.20
N TYR A 87 11.87 6.50 -1.94
CA TYR A 87 11.58 7.38 -0.82
C TYR A 87 12.90 7.80 -0.15
N PRO A 88 13.50 8.95 -0.54
CA PRO A 88 14.85 9.30 -0.09
C PRO A 88 15.02 9.40 1.43
N GLU A 89 14.00 9.86 2.15
CA GLU A 89 14.05 9.92 3.62
C GLU A 89 14.01 8.55 4.27
N ASP A 90 13.27 7.60 3.69
CA ASP A 90 13.24 6.22 4.19
C ASP A 90 14.55 5.51 3.88
N ASN A 91 15.14 5.79 2.71
CA ASN A 91 16.48 5.31 2.40
C ASN A 91 17.47 5.72 3.51
N ALA A 92 17.45 6.99 3.91
CA ALA A 92 18.31 7.50 4.97
C ALA A 92 17.96 6.97 6.38
N SER A 93 16.68 6.96 6.74
CA SER A 93 16.23 6.71 8.12
C SER A 93 15.88 5.26 8.43
N LEU A 94 15.41 4.49 7.44
CA LEU A 94 14.94 3.11 7.60
C LEU A 94 15.85 2.09 6.92
N HIS A 95 16.61 2.49 5.90
CA HIS A 95 17.46 1.58 5.11
C HIS A 95 18.95 1.89 5.21
N GLY A 96 19.39 2.63 6.23
CA GLY A 96 20.82 2.86 6.51
C GLY A 96 21.57 3.59 5.39
N GLY A 97 20.87 4.42 4.61
CA GLY A 97 21.39 5.10 3.43
C GLY A 97 21.33 4.28 2.14
N GLU A 98 20.92 3.01 2.17
CA GLU A 98 20.74 2.21 0.96
C GLU A 98 19.54 2.72 0.14
N VAL A 99 19.77 3.02 -1.14
CA VAL A 99 18.70 3.47 -2.04
C VAL A 99 17.83 2.28 -2.46
N LYS A 100 16.59 2.24 -1.98
CA LYS A 100 15.58 1.25 -2.39
C LYS A 100 14.68 1.86 -3.46
N LYS A 101 14.62 1.22 -4.62
CA LYS A 101 13.68 1.55 -5.70
C LYS A 101 12.73 0.39 -5.91
N GLU A 102 11.46 0.71 -6.14
CA GLU A 102 10.41 -0.28 -6.41
C GLU A 102 9.75 0.05 -7.75
N THR A 103 9.69 -0.94 -8.64
CA THR A 103 9.05 -0.81 -9.95
C THR A 103 7.71 -1.52 -9.93
N HIS A 104 6.68 -0.81 -10.35
CA HIS A 104 5.29 -1.25 -10.41
C HIS A 104 4.82 -1.23 -11.86
N GLY A 105 4.04 -2.25 -12.24
CA GLY A 105 3.48 -2.40 -13.57
C GLY A 105 1.95 -2.34 -13.57
N VAL A 106 1.36 -2.68 -14.72
CA VAL A 106 -0.10 -2.69 -14.93
C VAL A 106 -0.84 -3.45 -13.83
N GLY A 107 -1.91 -2.83 -13.33
CA GLY A 107 -2.73 -3.34 -12.24
C GLY A 107 -2.26 -2.92 -10.86
N ALA A 108 -1.01 -2.48 -10.69
CA ALA A 108 -0.52 -2.06 -9.39
C ALA A 108 -1.15 -0.74 -8.93
N ARG A 109 -1.52 -0.70 -7.65
CA ARG A 109 -1.85 0.53 -6.94
C ARG A 109 -0.64 0.98 -6.12
N VAL A 110 -0.27 2.25 -6.25
CA VAL A 110 0.83 2.87 -5.51
C VAL A 110 0.30 4.06 -4.71
N ASP A 111 0.12 3.86 -3.41
CA ASP A 111 -0.28 4.91 -2.47
C ASP A 111 0.97 5.63 -1.93
N VAL A 112 0.99 6.96 -2.01
CA VAL A 112 2.03 7.80 -1.43
C VAL A 112 1.41 8.65 -0.30
N PRO A 113 1.79 8.43 0.97
CA PRO A 113 1.22 9.17 2.09
C PRO A 113 1.45 10.69 1.98
N ALA A 114 0.53 11.45 2.59
CA ALA A 114 0.66 12.89 2.73
C ALA A 114 2.02 13.28 3.33
N GLY A 115 2.67 14.26 2.70
CA GLY A 115 3.98 14.75 3.12
C GLY A 115 5.13 13.79 2.87
N LYS A 116 4.95 12.64 2.21
CA LYS A 116 6.05 11.69 1.93
C LYS A 116 6.95 12.21 0.80
N LEU A 117 8.27 12.31 1.06
CA LEU A 117 9.24 12.62 0.00
C LEU A 117 9.39 11.41 -0.91
N HIS A 118 9.10 11.61 -2.20
CA HIS A 118 9.22 10.57 -3.20
C HIS A 118 9.80 11.13 -4.50
N GLU A 119 10.42 10.24 -5.25
CA GLU A 119 11.01 10.51 -6.56
C GLU A 119 10.60 9.37 -7.51
N VAL A 120 10.27 9.71 -8.76
CA VAL A 120 9.56 8.80 -9.66
C VAL A 120 10.18 8.80 -11.06
N TRP A 121 10.27 7.61 -11.66
CA TRP A 121 10.67 7.39 -13.06
C TRP A 121 9.65 6.54 -13.79
N MET A 122 9.36 6.88 -15.03
CA MET A 122 8.54 6.06 -15.91
C MET A 122 9.41 5.08 -16.69
N GLY A 123 8.85 3.92 -17.03
CA GLY A 123 9.52 2.91 -17.84
C GLY A 123 9.90 3.42 -19.24
N ASP A 124 10.65 2.60 -19.96
CA ASP A 124 11.06 2.83 -21.34
C ASP A 124 9.88 2.99 -22.32
N GLY A 125 8.75 2.32 -22.05
CA GLY A 125 7.49 2.50 -22.79
C GLY A 125 6.62 3.66 -22.32
N GLY A 126 7.07 4.44 -21.32
CA GLY A 126 6.25 5.42 -20.61
C GLY A 126 5.30 4.79 -19.60
N CYS A 127 4.33 5.57 -19.12
CA CYS A 127 3.36 5.11 -18.13
C CYS A 127 2.02 5.84 -18.30
N GLU A 128 0.92 5.09 -18.31
CA GLU A 128 -0.43 5.65 -18.18
C GLU A 128 -1.03 5.14 -16.89
N TYR A 129 -1.53 6.06 -16.07
CA TYR A 129 -2.01 5.75 -14.73
C TYR A 129 -3.13 6.70 -14.32
N VAL A 130 -3.98 6.23 -13.42
CA VAL A 130 -5.02 7.04 -12.80
C VAL A 130 -4.52 7.57 -11.48
N ILE A 131 -4.63 8.88 -11.30
CA ILE A 131 -4.26 9.59 -10.08
C ILE A 131 -5.52 9.87 -9.26
N GLY A 132 -5.43 9.66 -7.94
CA GLY A 132 -6.43 10.11 -6.98
C GLY A 132 -5.80 11.00 -5.91
N GLU A 133 -6.44 12.14 -5.60
CA GLU A 133 -6.03 13.14 -4.58
C GLU A 133 -7.21 13.67 -3.76
#